data_AF-A0A523B0S1-F1
#
_entry.id   AF-A0A523B0S1-F1
#
_cell.length_a   1.000
_cell.length_b   1.000
_cell.length_c   1.000
_cell.angle_alpha   90.00
_cell.angle_beta   90.00
_cell.angle_gamma   90.00
#
_symmetry.space_group_name_H-M   'P 1'
#
loop_
_entity.id
_entity.type
_entity.pdbx_description
1 polymer ?
#
loop_
_entity_poly.entity_id
_entity_poly.type
_entity_poly.pdbx_seq_one_letter_code
_entity_poly.pdbx_strand_id
1 'polypeptide(L)' 'EDLANLMRRAAKVRRHLEEHPKDYFSLRGLQLIESKIHRLVKYYKRKGVLPHDWKYEPEKISVIP' A
#
# COMPACT_ATOMS: atom_id res chain seq x y z
N GLU A 1 -9.59 -6.36 7.49
CA GLU A 1 -9.19 -5.39 6.45
C GLU A 1 -8.56 -6.19 5.32
N ASP A 2 -9.08 -6.05 4.11
CA ASP A 2 -8.57 -6.74 2.93
C ASP A 2 -7.32 -6.02 2.38
N LEU A 3 -6.36 -6.79 1.87
CA LEU A 3 -5.12 -6.26 1.25
C LEU A 3 -5.46 -5.27 0.14
N ALA A 4 -6.49 -5.57 -0.67
CA ALA A 4 -6.96 -4.69 -1.73
C ALA A 4 -7.41 -3.31 -1.21
N ASN A 5 -8.11 -3.27 -0.08
CA ASN A 5 -8.57 -2.01 0.52
C ASN A 5 -7.42 -1.16 1.04
N LEU A 6 -6.38 -1.79 1.60
CA LEU A 6 -5.18 -1.07 2.03
C LEU A 6 -4.40 -0.51 0.82
N MET A 7 -4.28 -1.28 -0.26
CA MET A 7 -3.64 -0.82 -1.49
C MET A 7 -4.37 0.39 -2.10
N ARG A 8 -5.72 0.37 -2.17
CA ARG A 8 -6.51 1.52 -2.63
C ARG A 8 -6.32 2.76 -1.76
N ARG A 9 -6.30 2.59 -0.43
CA ARG A 9 -6.04 3.69 0.50
C ARG A 9 -4.65 4.28 0.32
N ALA A 10 -3.63 3.43 0.19
CA ALA A 10 -2.25 3.88 -0.06
C ALA A 10 -2.14 4.68 -1.36
N ALA A 11 -2.78 4.22 -2.45
CA ALA A 11 -2.80 4.92 -3.74
C ALA A 11 -3.44 6.31 -3.63
N LYS A 12 -4.57 6.42 -2.93
CA LYS A 12 -5.24 7.72 -2.70
C LYS A 12 -4.36 8.69 -1.91
N VAL A 13 -3.68 8.21 -0.86
CA VAL A 13 -2.79 9.05 -0.05
C VAL A 13 -1.55 9.45 -0.83
N ARG A 14 -0.99 8.57 -1.67
CA ARG A 14 0.12 8.93 -2.57
C ARG A 14 -0.25 10.07 -3.50
N ARG A 15 -1.40 9.96 -4.19
CA ARG A 15 -1.90 11.04 -5.07
C ARG A 15 -2.08 12.36 -4.32
N HIS A 16 -2.63 12.32 -3.11
CA HIS A 16 -2.74 13.52 -2.26
C HIS A 16 -1.37 14.15 -1.96
N LEU A 17 -0.35 13.33 -1.69
CA LEU A 17 1.01 13.81 -1.41
C LEU A 17 1.75 14.31 -2.65
N GLU A 18 1.36 13.91 -3.87
CA GLU A 18 1.87 14.50 -5.11
C GLU A 18 1.44 15.97 -5.25
N GLU A 19 0.19 16.28 -4.87
CA GLU A 19 -0.35 17.65 -4.86
C GLU A 19 0.11 18.43 -3.60
N HIS A 20 0.30 17.75 -2.48
CA HIS A 20 0.63 18.33 -1.17
C HIS A 20 1.85 17.69 -0.51
N PRO A 21 3.08 17.88 -1.05
CA PRO A 21 4.29 17.18 -0.59
C PRO A 21 4.72 17.53 0.84
N LYS A 22 4.24 18.65 1.40
CA LYS A 22 4.54 19.09 2.77
C LYS A 22 3.53 18.60 3.82
N ASP A 23 2.54 17.79 3.43
CA ASP A 23 1.62 17.18 4.38
C ASP A 23 2.28 15.98 5.08
N TYR A 24 3.09 16.28 6.09
CA TYR A 24 3.83 15.28 6.87
C TYR A 24 2.91 14.33 7.67
N PHE A 25 1.68 14.76 8.00
CA PHE A 25 0.71 13.90 8.68
C PHE A 25 0.23 12.80 7.75
N SER A 26 -0.13 13.16 6.51
CA SER A 26 -0.51 12.19 5.48
C SER A 26 0.67 11.29 5.07
N LEU A 27 1.90 11.82 5.03
CA LEU A 27 3.10 11.03 4.79
C LEU A 27 3.31 9.94 5.86
N ARG A 28 3.18 10.30 7.14
CA ARG A 28 3.24 9.32 8.24
C ARG A 28 2.11 8.30 8.12
N GLY A 29 0.91 8.74 7.76
CA GLY A 29 -0.23 7.86 7.49
C GLY A 29 0.07 6.82 6.40
N LEU A 30 0.66 7.27 5.28
CA LEU A 30 1.08 6.39 4.18
C LEU A 30 2.07 5.33 4.65
N GLN A 31 3.11 5.72 5.39
CA GLN A 31 4.12 4.79 5.93
C GLN A 31 3.51 3.70 6.81
N LEU A 32 2.52 4.04 7.63
CA LEU A 32 1.80 3.07 8.47
C LEU A 32 0.96 2.09 7.65
N ILE A 33 0.30 2.59 6.60
CA ILE A 33 -0.49 1.76 5.67
C ILE A 33 0.44 0.79 4.93
N GLU A 34 1.55 1.26 4.36
CA GLU A 34 2.52 0.43 3.65
C GLU A 34 3.16 -0.62 4.58
N SER A 35 3.48 -0.25 5.83
CA SER A 35 3.95 -1.20 6.84
C SER A 35 2.93 -2.29 7.16
N LYS A 36 1.63 -1.98 7.10
CA LYS A 36 0.55 -2.98 7.28
C LYS A 36 0.44 -3.88 6.04
N ILE A 37 0.53 -3.32 4.85
CA ILE A 37 0.54 -4.07 3.58
C ILE A 37 1.68 -5.09 3.60
N HIS A 38 2.92 -4.68 3.90
CA HIS A 38 4.07 -5.60 3.96
C HIS A 38 3.86 -6.76 4.95
N ARG A 39 3.27 -6.49 6.12
CA ARG A 39 2.95 -7.53 7.10
C ARG A 39 1.92 -8.53 6.58
N LEU A 40 0.86 -8.05 5.94
CA LEU A 40 -0.18 -8.91 5.35
C LEU A 40 0.36 -9.74 4.18
N VAL A 41 1.17 -9.13 3.32
CA VAL A 41 1.82 -9.82 2.21
C VAL A 41 2.71 -10.96 2.73
N LYS A 42 3.55 -10.69 3.73
CA LYS A 42 4.36 -11.73 4.39
C LYS A 42 3.50 -12.84 4.98
N TYR A 43 2.37 -12.50 5.59
CA TYR A 43 1.42 -13.47 6.12
C TYR A 43 0.79 -14.34 5.02
N TYR A 44 0.29 -13.73 3.95
CA TYR A 44 -0.36 -14.45 2.84
C TYR A 44 0.62 -15.30 2.04
N LYS A 45 1.87 -14.86 1.86
CA LYS A 45 2.94 -15.69 1.30
C LYS A 45 3.19 -16.94 2.15
N ARG A 46 3.29 -16.79 3.49
CA ARG A 46 3.47 -17.94 4.40
C ARG A 46 2.29 -18.90 4.40
N LYS A 47 1.08 -18.40 4.13
CA LYS A 47 -0.14 -19.22 4.04
C LYS A 47 -0.37 -19.83 2.66
N GLY A 48 0.48 -19.52 1.67
CA GLY A 48 0.31 -19.99 0.29
C GLY A 48 -0.83 -19.31 -0.48
N VAL A 49 -1.38 -18.21 0.05
CA VAL A 49 -2.44 -17.44 -0.60
C VAL A 49 -1.88 -16.54 -1.71
N LEU A 50 -0.67 -15.99 -1.49
CA LEU A 50 0.04 -15.21 -2.50
C LEU A 50 1.26 -15.98 -3.00
N PRO A 51 1.59 -15.85 -4.30
CA PRO A 51 2.85 -16.33 -4.86
C PRO A 51 4.07 -15.78 -4.10
N HIS A 52 5.14 -16.57 -4.01
CA HIS A 52 6.35 -16.18 -3.27
C HIS A 52 7.06 -14.97 -3.91
N ASP A 53 6.97 -14.86 -5.23
CA ASP A 53 7.49 -13.79 -6.08
C ASP A 53 6.63 -12.52 -6.06
N TRP A 54 5.40 -12.57 -5.53
CA TRP A 54 4.51 -11.42 -5.47
C TRP A 54 5.17 -10.24 -4.72
N LYS A 55 5.13 -9.03 -5.28
CA LYS A 55 5.69 -7.82 -4.65
C LYS A 55 4.66 -6.71 -4.62
N TYR A 56 4.68 -5.94 -3.54
CA TYR A 56 3.94 -4.69 -3.45
C TYR A 56 4.74 -3.61 -4.18
N GLU A 57 4.20 -3.12 -5.29
CA GLU A 57 4.82 -2.10 -6.13
C GLU A 57 3.90 -0.88 -6.20
N PRO A 58 4.08 0.11 -5.32
CA PRO A 58 3.12 1.20 -5.17
C PRO A 58 2.98 2.09 -6.41
N GLU A 59 3.99 2.15 -7.27
CA GLU A 59 3.95 2.87 -8.56
C GLU A 59 3.04 2.21 -9.59
N LYS A 60 2.76 0.92 -9.46
CA LYS A 60 1.86 0.18 -10.36
C LYS A 60 0.40 0.22 -9.91
N ILE A 61 0.12 0.66 -8.68
CA ILE A 61 -1.23 0.65 -8.09
C ILE A 61 -2.03 1.88 -8.51
N SER A 62 -1.37 2.94 -8.96
CA SER A 62 -1.95 4.18 -9.48
C SER A 62 -2.84 3.99 -10.72
N VAL A 63 -2.89 2.78 -11.30
CA VAL A 63 -3.56 2.47 -12.57
C VAL A 63 -4.94 1.83 -12.40
N ILE A 64 -5.53 1.85 -11.20
CA ILE A 64 -6.89 1.31 -10.99
C ILE A 64 -7.89 2.49 -11.07
N PRO A 65 -8.67 2.63 -12.18
CA PRO A 65 -9.68 3.67 -12.34
C PRO A 65 -10.82 3.56 -11.31
#